data_AF-A0A351GKB1-F1
#
_entry.id   AF-A0A351GKB1-F1
#
_cell.length_a   1.000
_cell.length_b   1.000
_cell.length_c   1.000
_cell.angle_alpha   90.00
_cell.angle_beta   90.00
_cell.angle_gamma   90.00
#
_symmetry.space_group_name_H-M   'P 1'
#
loop_
_entity.id
_entity.type
_entity.pdbx_description
1 polymer ?
#
loop_
_entity_poly.entity_id
_entity_poly.type
_entity_poly.pdbx_seq_one_letter_code
_entity_poly.pdbx_strand_id
1 'polypeptide(L)'
;MDTLMELAMTFWQWVVFGVLVIIGCIFSKFDGQGEDRVGFEYAEMPHMKPLPIPTKDKGFFKGIWHWLMGVRQWEICDDFHFKLGGVEYVIPKGFQFDGASVPKFLAMWLSPTGVLLMGGLVHDYVYKYACLKTKAGNNTEKMTQSQADKLFRDICIEVNGFKFLNYLAYWALAAAGFVAWNGHKKRGTHL
;
A
#
# COMPACT_ATOMS: atom_id res chain seq x y z
N MET A 1 -32.37 -6.93 25.67
CA MET A 1 -32.02 -6.40 24.34
C MET A 1 -32.71 -7.29 23.33
N ASP A 2 -33.18 -6.78 22.19
CA ASP A 2 -33.86 -7.63 21.20
C ASP A 2 -32.89 -8.70 20.67
N THR A 3 -33.37 -9.93 20.47
CA THR A 3 -32.56 -11.08 20.04
C THR A 3 -31.75 -10.82 18.76
N LEU A 4 -32.28 -9.97 17.86
CA LEU A 4 -31.58 -9.49 16.68
C LEU A 4 -30.37 -8.61 17.03
N MET A 5 -30.52 -7.72 18.00
CA MET A 5 -29.44 -6.85 18.48
C MET A 5 -28.35 -7.68 19.16
N GLU A 6 -28.72 -8.68 19.96
CA GLU A 6 -27.78 -9.61 20.58
C GLU A 6 -26.98 -10.40 19.53
N LEU A 7 -27.65 -10.91 18.50
CA LEU A 7 -26.97 -11.59 17.39
C LEU A 7 -26.02 -10.64 16.65
N ALA A 8 -26.46 -9.41 16.37
CA ALA A 8 -25.65 -8.39 15.70
C ALA A 8 -24.40 -8.00 16.52
N MET A 9 -24.52 -7.84 17.84
CA MET A 9 -23.37 -7.56 18.71
C MET A 9 -22.44 -8.76 18.87
N THR A 10 -23.00 -9.97 18.92
CA THR A 10 -22.21 -11.22 18.99
C THR A 10 -21.36 -11.40 17.73
N PHE A 11 -21.93 -11.10 16.56
CA PHE A 11 -21.26 -11.23 15.26
C PHE A 11 -20.90 -9.86 14.65
N TRP A 12 -20.51 -8.90 15.48
CA TRP A 12 -20.30 -7.51 15.06
C TRP A 12 -19.31 -7.35 13.89
N GLN A 13 -18.30 -8.21 13.79
CA GLN A 13 -17.32 -8.19 12.69
C GLN A 13 -17.99 -8.42 11.33
N TRP A 14 -18.97 -9.33 11.27
CA TRP A 14 -19.74 -9.62 10.06
C TRP A 14 -20.73 -8.50 9.73
N VAL A 15 -21.30 -7.86 10.75
CA VAL A 15 -22.13 -6.67 10.58
C VAL A 15 -21.32 -5.53 9.97
N VAL A 16 -20.14 -5.23 10.53
CA VAL A 16 -19.21 -4.23 10.00
C VAL A 16 -18.81 -4.56 8.57
N PHE A 17 -18.45 -5.82 8.29
CA PHE A 17 -18.12 -6.26 6.94
C PHE A 17 -19.28 -6.04 5.96
N GLY A 18 -20.50 -6.45 6.32
CA GLY A 18 -21.69 -6.24 5.50
C GLY A 18 -21.94 -4.76 5.20
N VAL A 19 -21.79 -3.88 6.21
CA VAL A 19 -21.89 -2.43 6.03
C VAL A 19 -20.82 -1.91 5.07
N LEU A 20 -19.56 -2.32 5.22
CA LEU A 20 -18.47 -1.93 4.32
C LEU A 20 -18.72 -2.37 2.87
N VAL A 21 -19.27 -3.57 2.66
CA VAL A 21 -19.64 -4.09 1.34
C VAL A 21 -20.75 -3.25 0.72
N ILE A 22 -21.79 -2.90 1.48
CA ILE A 22 -22.90 -2.05 1.01
C ILE A 22 -22.38 -0.66 0.63
N ILE A 23 -21.57 -0.03 1.49
CA ILE A 23 -20.96 1.27 1.22
C ILE A 23 -20.07 1.18 -0.02
N GLY A 24 -19.23 0.15 -0.12
CA GLY A 24 -18.37 -0.09 -1.27
C GLY A 24 -19.15 -0.27 -2.57
N CYS A 25 -20.28 -0.98 -2.54
CA CYS A 25 -21.17 -1.18 -3.69
C CYS A 25 -21.81 0.14 -4.13
N ILE A 26 -22.36 0.92 -3.19
CA ILE A 26 -22.92 2.26 -3.46
C ILE A 26 -21.82 3.15 -4.05
N PHE A 27 -20.67 3.25 -3.39
CA PHE A 27 -19.56 4.07 -3.84
C PHE A 27 -19.10 3.67 -5.24
N SER A 28 -18.97 2.37 -5.53
CA SER A 28 -18.55 1.89 -6.84
C SER A 28 -19.53 2.26 -7.95
N LYS A 29 -20.84 2.24 -7.67
CA LYS A 29 -21.89 2.70 -8.61
C LYS A 29 -21.84 4.20 -8.88
N PHE A 30 -21.49 5.01 -7.87
CA PHE A 30 -21.51 6.48 -7.97
C PHE A 30 -20.14 7.13 -8.26
N ASP A 31 -19.03 6.39 -8.19
CA ASP A 31 -17.67 6.91 -8.46
C ASP A 31 -17.53 7.41 -9.91
N GLY A 32 -18.32 6.89 -10.86
CA GLY A 32 -18.39 7.37 -12.24
C GLY A 32 -17.12 7.20 -13.07
N GLN A 33 -16.02 6.74 -12.47
CA GLN A 33 -14.73 6.48 -13.10
C GLN A 33 -14.51 4.97 -13.25
N GLY A 34 -13.89 4.55 -14.37
CA GLY A 34 -13.61 3.14 -14.69
C GLY A 34 -12.61 2.46 -13.77
N GLU A 35 -12.29 1.21 -14.06
CA GLU A 35 -11.21 0.46 -13.39
C GLU A 35 -9.83 0.85 -13.94
N ASP A 36 -9.75 1.16 -15.24
CA ASP A 36 -8.56 1.73 -15.86
C ASP A 36 -8.31 3.16 -15.37
N ARG A 37 -7.11 3.43 -14.84
CA ARG A 37 -6.73 4.73 -14.28
C ARG A 37 -5.40 5.22 -14.83
N VAL A 38 -4.37 4.39 -14.69
CA VAL A 38 -2.96 4.73 -14.97
C VAL A 38 -2.32 3.79 -15.98
N GLY A 39 -3.01 2.73 -16.41
CA GLY A 39 -2.46 1.76 -17.37
C GLY A 39 -1.28 1.00 -16.76
N PHE A 40 -1.48 0.50 -15.54
CA PHE A 40 -0.53 -0.28 -14.78
C PHE A 40 -0.49 -1.72 -15.28
N GLU A 41 0.50 -2.01 -16.12
CA GLU A 41 0.71 -3.35 -16.67
C GLU A 41 2.03 -3.95 -16.16
N TYR A 42 2.05 -5.25 -15.92
CA TYR A 42 3.25 -6.00 -15.55
C TYR A 42 3.16 -7.42 -16.11
N ALA A 43 4.29 -7.99 -16.51
CA ALA A 43 4.33 -9.33 -17.11
C ALA A 43 4.30 -10.43 -16.04
N GLU A 44 4.94 -10.19 -14.90
CA GLU A 44 5.10 -11.15 -13.81
C GLU A 44 5.04 -10.43 -12.47
N MET A 45 4.60 -11.14 -11.42
CA MET A 45 4.60 -10.63 -10.05
C MET A 45 6.04 -10.39 -9.56
N PRO A 46 6.28 -9.39 -8.68
CA PRO A 46 7.61 -9.11 -8.16
C PRO A 46 8.16 -10.30 -7.37
N HIS A 47 9.36 -10.75 -7.73
CA HIS A 47 10.09 -11.73 -6.93
C HIS A 47 10.64 -11.06 -5.68
N MET A 48 10.18 -11.51 -4.51
CA MET A 48 10.54 -10.89 -3.24
C MET A 48 10.83 -11.93 -2.17
N LYS A 49 11.73 -11.60 -1.25
CA LYS A 49 12.05 -12.40 -0.06
C LYS A 49 11.76 -11.61 1.21
N PRO A 50 11.24 -12.26 2.26
CA PRO A 50 11.02 -11.61 3.54
C PRO A 50 12.36 -11.36 4.25
N LEU A 51 12.50 -10.20 4.88
CA LEU A 51 13.63 -9.91 5.76
C LEU A 51 13.34 -10.36 7.20
N PRO A 52 14.33 -10.91 7.92
CA PRO A 52 14.14 -11.37 9.28
C PRO A 52 13.83 -10.19 10.20
N ILE A 53 12.80 -10.35 11.05
CA ILE A 53 12.53 -9.38 12.12
C ILE A 53 13.51 -9.71 13.25
N PRO A 54 14.42 -8.79 13.64
CA PRO A 54 15.39 -9.04 14.71
C PRO A 54 14.67 -9.00 16.06
N THR A 55 13.94 -10.05 16.42
CA THR A 55 13.27 -10.21 17.72
C THR A 55 14.12 -10.99 18.71
N LYS A 56 15.07 -11.80 18.21
CA LYS A 56 16.05 -12.52 19.01
C LYS A 56 16.88 -11.53 19.83
N ASP A 57 17.12 -11.86 21.10
CA ASP A 57 17.99 -11.13 22.04
C ASP A 57 17.55 -9.71 22.43
N LYS A 58 16.30 -9.32 22.18
CA LYS A 58 15.77 -7.98 22.51
C LYS A 58 15.06 -7.86 23.86
N GLY A 59 14.80 -8.97 24.55
CA GLY A 59 14.04 -9.02 25.80
C GLY A 59 12.51 -8.99 25.61
N PHE A 60 11.75 -9.45 26.61
CA PHE A 60 10.30 -9.72 26.50
C PHE A 60 9.47 -8.49 26.09
N PHE A 61 9.62 -7.35 26.79
CA PHE A 61 8.83 -6.14 26.51
C PHE A 61 9.18 -5.48 25.17
N LYS A 62 10.46 -5.48 24.77
CA LYS A 62 10.88 -4.98 23.46
C LYS A 62 10.42 -5.92 22.33
N GLY A 63 10.33 -7.22 22.61
CA GLY A 63 9.69 -8.21 21.76
C GLY A 63 8.21 -7.91 21.53
N ILE A 64 7.45 -7.63 22.60
CA ILE A 64 6.03 -7.21 22.49
C ILE A 64 5.90 -5.92 21.68
N TRP A 65 6.74 -4.93 21.94
CA TRP A 65 6.72 -3.68 21.17
C TRP A 65 6.99 -3.92 19.67
N HIS A 66 8.02 -4.69 19.33
CA HIS A 66 8.31 -5.06 17.95
C HIS A 66 7.20 -5.91 17.32
N TRP A 67 6.56 -6.78 18.09
CA TRP A 67 5.42 -7.54 17.60
C TRP A 67 4.25 -6.63 17.29
N LEU A 68 3.92 -5.68 18.17
CA LEU A 68 2.78 -4.76 18.02
C LEU A 68 2.99 -3.70 16.93
N MET A 69 4.18 -3.08 16.87
CA MET A 69 4.47 -1.96 15.97
C MET A 69 5.24 -2.34 14.71
N GLY A 70 5.87 -3.51 14.69
CA GLY A 70 6.70 -3.94 13.56
C GLY A 70 5.86 -4.41 12.37
N VAL A 71 6.28 -3.98 11.18
CA VAL A 71 5.86 -4.52 9.89
C VAL A 71 7.03 -5.33 9.32
N ARG A 72 6.73 -6.43 8.63
CA ARG A 72 7.77 -7.22 7.96
C ARG A 72 8.24 -6.49 6.72
N GLN A 73 9.55 -6.31 6.60
CA GLN A 73 10.18 -5.76 5.41
C GLN A 73 10.40 -6.86 4.38
N TRP A 74 10.34 -6.49 3.11
CA TRP A 74 10.57 -7.34 1.96
C TRP A 74 11.68 -6.76 1.10
N GLU A 75 12.41 -7.62 0.41
CA GLU A 75 13.45 -7.22 -0.54
C GLU A 75 13.15 -7.80 -1.92
N ILE A 76 13.17 -6.94 -2.93
CA ILE A 76 13.03 -7.32 -4.34
C ILE A 76 14.28 -8.09 -4.78
N CYS A 77 14.08 -9.31 -5.27
CA CYS A 77 15.14 -10.26 -5.63
C CYS A 77 15.65 -10.06 -7.07
N ASP A 78 14.76 -9.65 -7.97
CA ASP A 78 15.00 -9.41 -9.39
C ASP A 78 14.39 -8.07 -9.81
N ASP A 79 14.93 -7.42 -10.83
CA ASP A 79 14.41 -6.13 -11.31
C ASP A 79 12.93 -6.26 -11.69
N PHE A 80 12.08 -5.50 -10.99
CA PHE A 80 10.63 -5.53 -11.25
C PHE A 80 10.28 -4.51 -12.33
N HIS A 81 9.88 -5.02 -13.49
CA HIS A 81 9.48 -4.22 -14.65
C HIS A 81 7.97 -4.06 -14.72
N PHE A 82 7.51 -2.82 -14.91
CA PHE A 82 6.10 -2.49 -15.05
C PHE A 82 5.91 -1.32 -16.00
N LYS A 83 4.68 -1.10 -16.44
CA LYS A 83 4.29 0.02 -17.29
C LYS A 83 3.31 0.91 -16.56
N LEU A 84 3.37 2.21 -16.86
CA LEU A 84 2.32 3.17 -16.53
C LEU A 84 2.06 4.00 -17.79
N GLY A 85 0.83 3.97 -18.29
CA GLY A 85 0.43 4.70 -19.50
C GLY A 85 1.28 4.37 -20.72
N GLY A 86 1.72 3.11 -20.85
CA GLY A 86 2.59 2.64 -21.93
C GLY A 86 4.09 2.93 -21.77
N VAL A 87 4.50 3.65 -20.72
CA VAL A 87 5.92 3.91 -20.42
C VAL A 87 6.49 2.84 -19.49
N GLU A 88 7.66 2.29 -19.82
CA GLU A 88 8.31 1.22 -19.05
C GLU A 88 9.18 1.76 -17.90
N TYR A 89 8.93 1.23 -16.71
CA TYR A 89 9.62 1.54 -15.46
C TYR A 89 10.26 0.30 -14.85
N VAL A 90 11.18 0.52 -13.92
CA VAL A 90 11.87 -0.54 -13.19
C VAL A 90 12.05 -0.17 -11.73
N ILE A 91 11.73 -1.11 -10.83
CA ILE A 91 12.21 -1.07 -9.45
C ILE A 91 13.40 -2.04 -9.37
N PRO A 92 14.62 -1.52 -9.09
CA PRO A 92 15.83 -2.32 -9.11
C PRO A 92 15.86 -3.35 -7.97
N LYS A 93 16.51 -4.47 -8.24
CA LYS A 93 16.90 -5.49 -7.27
C LYS A 93 17.56 -4.88 -6.04
N GLY A 94 17.24 -5.45 -4.88
CA GLY A 94 17.73 -5.00 -3.58
C GLY A 94 16.92 -3.84 -2.99
N PHE A 95 15.88 -3.36 -3.69
CA PHE A 95 14.92 -2.43 -3.10
C PHE A 95 14.18 -3.10 -1.93
N GLN A 96 14.21 -2.44 -0.77
CA GLN A 96 13.53 -2.88 0.44
C GLN A 96 12.31 -2.01 0.70
N PHE A 97 11.20 -2.66 1.05
CA PHE A 97 9.89 -2.03 1.21
C PHE A 97 9.07 -2.78 2.27
N ASP A 98 8.12 -2.11 2.91
CA ASP A 98 7.16 -2.72 3.85
C ASP A 98 5.72 -2.76 3.33
N GLY A 99 5.51 -2.25 2.12
CA GLY A 99 4.22 -2.26 1.46
C GLY A 99 3.36 -1.12 2.00
N ALA A 100 2.09 -1.38 2.27
CA ALA A 100 1.23 -0.36 2.84
C ALA A 100 1.32 -0.33 4.38
N SER A 101 1.66 0.83 4.95
CA SER A 101 1.58 1.09 6.39
C SER A 101 0.12 1.21 6.86
N VAL A 102 -0.59 0.08 6.88
CA VAL A 102 -2.00 -0.02 7.27
C VAL A 102 -2.10 -0.38 8.76
N PRO A 103 -2.94 0.33 9.56
CA PRO A 103 -3.24 -0.06 10.92
C PRO A 103 -3.68 -1.53 11.02
N LYS A 104 -3.16 -2.29 11.99
CA LYS A 104 -3.38 -3.75 12.07
C LYS A 104 -4.84 -4.20 12.07
N PHE A 105 -5.75 -3.41 12.65
CA PHE A 105 -7.18 -3.75 12.62
C PHE A 105 -7.75 -3.66 11.21
N LEU A 106 -7.23 -2.78 10.35
CA LEU A 106 -7.60 -2.70 8.93
C LEU A 106 -6.86 -3.73 8.08
N ALA A 107 -5.69 -4.21 8.52
CA ALA A 107 -4.89 -5.19 7.77
C ALA A 107 -5.62 -6.53 7.52
N MET A 108 -6.69 -6.83 8.28
CA MET A 108 -7.57 -7.98 8.01
C MET A 108 -8.24 -7.87 6.64
N TRP A 109 -8.62 -6.66 6.23
CA TRP A 109 -9.30 -6.39 4.96
C TRP A 109 -8.37 -5.77 3.91
N LEU A 110 -7.32 -5.06 4.36
CA LEU A 110 -6.35 -4.34 3.55
C LEU A 110 -4.94 -4.85 3.80
N SER A 111 -4.76 -6.15 3.55
CA SER A 111 -3.46 -6.78 3.73
C SER A 111 -2.40 -6.08 2.87
N PRO A 112 -1.29 -5.59 3.46
CA PRO A 112 -0.20 -4.94 2.74
C PRO A 112 0.44 -5.82 1.66
N THR A 113 0.45 -7.14 1.87
CA THR A 113 0.99 -8.13 0.92
C THR A 113 -0.11 -8.82 0.10
N GLY A 114 -1.36 -8.41 0.27
CA GLY A 114 -2.50 -8.84 -0.54
C GLY A 114 -2.86 -7.74 -1.54
N VAL A 115 -4.05 -7.18 -1.37
CA VAL A 115 -4.63 -6.20 -2.29
C VAL A 115 -3.81 -4.91 -2.44
N LEU A 116 -2.97 -4.54 -1.46
CA LEU A 116 -2.18 -3.30 -1.54
C LEU A 116 -0.74 -3.49 -2.00
N LEU A 117 -0.34 -4.71 -2.36
CA LEU A 117 1.07 -5.03 -2.61
C LEU A 117 1.68 -4.21 -3.75
N MET A 118 1.03 -4.21 -4.92
CA MET A 118 1.58 -3.59 -6.13
C MET A 118 1.66 -2.07 -6.00
N GLY A 119 0.59 -1.44 -5.51
CA GLY A 119 0.61 -0.01 -5.24
C GLY A 119 1.59 0.33 -4.13
N GLY A 120 1.66 -0.46 -3.05
CA GLY A 120 2.57 -0.25 -1.93
C GLY A 120 4.04 -0.32 -2.34
N LEU A 121 4.42 -1.28 -3.18
CA LEU A 121 5.77 -1.40 -3.73
C LEU A 121 6.19 -0.14 -4.50
N VAL A 122 5.34 0.32 -5.42
CA VAL A 122 5.61 1.53 -6.22
C VAL A 122 5.61 2.79 -5.33
N HIS A 123 4.68 2.85 -4.37
CA HIS A 123 4.56 3.95 -3.41
C HIS A 123 5.79 4.11 -2.53
N ASP A 124 6.28 3.02 -1.93
CA ASP A 124 7.50 3.02 -1.12
C ASP A 124 8.71 3.49 -1.93
N TYR A 125 8.79 3.08 -3.20
CA TYR A 125 9.87 3.50 -4.10
C TYR A 125 9.83 5.02 -4.33
N VAL A 126 8.65 5.55 -4.68
CA VAL A 126 8.45 6.98 -4.88
C VAL A 126 8.64 7.76 -3.58
N TYR A 127 8.23 7.24 -2.43
CA TYR A 127 8.45 7.90 -1.14
C TYR A 127 9.94 8.03 -0.80
N LYS A 128 10.72 6.98 -1.13
CA LYS A 128 12.15 6.95 -0.88
C LYS A 128 12.93 7.88 -1.80
N TYR A 129 12.63 7.86 -3.11
CA TYR A 129 13.44 8.54 -4.12
C TYR A 129 12.78 9.80 -4.71
N ALA A 130 11.51 10.05 -4.43
CA ALA A 130 10.69 11.11 -5.00
C ALA A 130 10.58 11.08 -6.53
N CYS A 131 10.85 9.95 -7.18
CA CYS A 131 10.74 9.77 -8.62
C CYS A 131 10.56 8.29 -8.95
N LEU A 132 10.19 8.01 -10.20
CA LEU A 132 10.26 6.67 -10.77
C LEU A 132 11.52 6.51 -11.61
N LYS A 133 12.00 5.28 -11.75
CA LYS A 133 13.12 4.96 -12.63
C LYS A 133 12.59 4.32 -13.91
N THR A 134 12.87 4.95 -15.04
CA THR A 134 12.56 4.40 -16.37
C THR A 134 13.45 3.20 -16.66
N LYS A 135 13.01 2.30 -17.55
CA LYS A 135 13.84 1.17 -17.99
C LYS A 135 15.17 1.60 -18.62
N ALA A 136 15.21 2.78 -19.23
CA ALA A 136 16.44 3.39 -19.77
C ALA A 136 17.44 3.84 -18.69
N GLY A 137 17.06 3.76 -17.41
CA GLY A 137 17.92 4.12 -16.27
C GLY A 137 17.77 5.56 -15.80
N ASN A 138 17.00 6.39 -16.51
CA ASN A 138 16.73 7.78 -16.15
C ASN A 138 15.66 7.87 -15.06
N ASN A 139 15.81 8.83 -14.16
CA ASN A 139 14.78 9.19 -13.19
C ASN A 139 13.75 10.13 -13.84
N THR A 140 12.48 9.98 -13.49
CA THR A 140 11.46 10.94 -13.86
C THR A 140 11.66 12.27 -13.14
N GLU A 141 10.86 13.26 -13.53
CA GLU A 141 10.69 14.47 -12.72
C GLU A 141 10.29 14.13 -11.28
N LYS A 142 10.68 15.03 -10.38
CA LYS A 142 10.43 14.87 -8.95
C LYS A 142 8.93 14.94 -8.67
N MET A 143 8.42 13.88 -8.08
CA MET A 143 7.05 13.77 -7.63
C MET A 143 6.87 14.42 -6.26
N THR A 144 5.68 14.94 -6.05
CA THR A 144 5.18 15.37 -4.74
C THR A 144 4.54 14.21 -3.99
N GLN A 145 4.42 14.35 -2.67
CA GLN A 145 3.71 13.37 -1.83
C GLN A 145 2.30 13.08 -2.37
N SER A 146 1.55 14.12 -2.76
CA SER A 146 0.18 13.94 -3.28
C SER A 146 0.16 13.16 -4.60
N GLN A 147 1.14 13.34 -5.47
CA GLN A 147 1.25 12.55 -6.70
C GLN A 147 1.56 11.08 -6.40
N ALA A 148 2.46 10.83 -5.42
CA ALA A 148 2.77 9.48 -4.97
C ALA A 148 1.54 8.78 -4.35
N ASP A 149 0.81 9.48 -3.48
CA ASP A 149 -0.38 8.94 -2.82
C ASP A 149 -1.53 8.68 -3.82
N LYS A 150 -1.70 9.55 -4.83
CA LYS A 150 -2.66 9.32 -5.92
C LYS A 150 -2.28 8.13 -6.78
N LEU A 151 -0.99 8.01 -7.15
CA LEU A 151 -0.49 6.88 -7.93
C LEU A 151 -0.71 5.55 -7.21
N PHE A 152 -0.46 5.51 -5.89
CA PHE A 152 -0.76 4.34 -5.05
C PHE A 152 -2.23 3.91 -5.17
N ARG A 153 -3.15 4.86 -4.99
CA ARG A 153 -4.58 4.61 -5.07
C ARG A 153 -4.95 4.06 -6.44
N ASP A 154 -4.48 4.70 -7.50
CA ASP A 154 -4.87 4.38 -8.86
C ASP A 154 -4.35 3.00 -9.28
N ILE A 155 -3.11 2.65 -8.91
CA ILE A 155 -2.57 1.29 -9.11
C ILE A 155 -3.41 0.26 -8.34
N CYS A 156 -3.72 0.50 -7.06
CA CYS A 156 -4.47 -0.46 -6.27
C CYS A 156 -5.93 -0.64 -6.76
N ILE A 157 -6.54 0.43 -7.28
CA ILE A 157 -7.87 0.37 -7.93
C ILE A 157 -7.78 -0.44 -9.22
N GLU A 158 -6.77 -0.20 -10.05
CA GLU A 158 -6.63 -0.89 -11.34
C GLU A 158 -6.30 -2.38 -11.17
N VAL A 159 -5.50 -2.75 -10.17
CA VAL A 159 -5.13 -4.15 -9.90
C VAL A 159 -6.25 -4.94 -9.22
N ASN A 160 -7.08 -4.31 -8.36
CA ASN A 160 -8.02 -5.06 -7.50
C ASN A 160 -9.49 -4.60 -7.58
N GLY A 161 -9.81 -3.49 -8.25
CA GLY A 161 -11.17 -2.96 -8.40
C GLY A 161 -11.81 -2.34 -7.13
N PHE A 162 -11.23 -2.52 -5.93
CA PHE A 162 -11.81 -2.02 -4.67
C PHE A 162 -11.66 -0.50 -4.49
N LYS A 163 -12.52 0.28 -5.15
CA LYS A 163 -12.50 1.75 -5.12
C LYS A 163 -12.55 2.34 -3.71
N PHE A 164 -13.63 2.08 -2.98
CA PHE A 164 -13.89 2.70 -1.67
C PHE A 164 -12.72 2.52 -0.69
N LEU A 165 -12.21 1.29 -0.59
CA LEU A 165 -11.11 0.95 0.30
C LEU A 165 -9.80 1.64 -0.08
N ASN A 166 -9.51 1.73 -1.38
CA ASN A 166 -8.32 2.43 -1.86
C ASN A 166 -8.42 3.96 -1.70
N TYR A 167 -9.62 4.54 -1.81
CA TYR A 167 -9.84 5.95 -1.45
C TYR A 167 -9.67 6.20 0.05
N LEU A 168 -10.14 5.29 0.92
CA LEU A 168 -9.86 5.36 2.36
C LEU A 168 -8.35 5.32 2.65
N ALA A 169 -7.63 4.41 2.01
CA ALA A 169 -6.17 4.31 2.13
C ALA A 169 -5.48 5.60 1.63
N TYR A 170 -5.92 6.15 0.49
CA TYR A 170 -5.46 7.43 -0.03
C TYR A 170 -5.66 8.58 0.95
N TRP A 171 -6.85 8.72 1.54
CA TRP A 171 -7.11 9.80 2.51
C TRP A 171 -6.27 9.63 3.78
N ALA A 172 -6.04 8.40 4.23
CA ALA A 172 -5.14 8.12 5.35
C ALA A 172 -3.69 8.54 5.03
N LEU A 173 -3.18 8.19 3.84
CA LEU A 173 -1.85 8.59 3.38
C LEU A 173 -1.73 10.10 3.20
N ALA A 174 -2.74 10.75 2.63
CA ALA A 174 -2.75 12.21 2.48
C ALA A 174 -2.70 12.91 3.84
N ALA A 175 -3.38 12.37 4.86
CA ALA A 175 -3.43 12.95 6.19
C ALA A 175 -2.15 12.68 7.02
N ALA A 176 -1.50 11.52 6.88
CA ALA A 176 -0.42 11.09 7.77
C ALA A 176 0.93 10.81 7.07
N GLY A 177 0.95 10.63 5.75
CA GLY A 177 2.13 10.26 4.96
C GLY A 177 3.25 11.30 4.96
N PHE A 178 2.93 12.56 5.30
CA PHE A 178 3.90 13.64 5.38
C PHE A 178 5.04 13.35 6.36
N VAL A 179 4.81 12.54 7.41
CA VAL A 179 5.84 12.16 8.38
C VAL A 179 6.93 11.32 7.70
N ALA A 180 6.54 10.30 6.96
CA ALA A 180 7.46 9.44 6.20
C ALA A 180 8.14 10.23 5.07
N TRP A 181 7.37 10.99 4.30
CA TRP A 181 7.86 11.82 3.20
C TRP A 181 8.94 12.82 3.65
N ASN A 182 8.66 13.57 4.71
CA ASN A 182 9.63 14.52 5.28
C ASN A 182 10.83 13.80 5.92
N GLY A 183 10.65 12.58 6.44
CA GLY A 183 11.74 11.74 6.90
C GLY A 183 12.74 11.40 5.79
N HIS A 184 12.25 11.01 4.61
CA HIS A 184 13.10 10.77 3.43
C HIS A 184 13.79 12.03 2.93
N LYS A 185 13.05 13.15 2.88
CA LYS A 185 13.63 14.45 2.53
C LYS A 185 14.79 14.85 3.46
N LYS A 186 14.63 14.66 4.77
CA LYS A 186 15.67 14.96 5.77
C LYS A 186 16.90 14.05 5.65
N ARG A 187 16.72 12.80 5.24
CA ARG A 187 17.82 11.84 5.01
C ARG A 187 18.54 12.04 3.67
N GLY A 188 18.05 12.93 2.82
CA GLY A 188 18.62 13.16 1.49
C GLY A 188 18.46 11.97 0.54
N THR A 189 17.44 11.13 0.73
CA THR A 189 17.21 9.96 -0.15
C THR A 189 16.49 10.33 -1.44
N HIS A 190 15.83 11.49 -1.47
CA HIS A 190 15.20 12.01 -2.68
C HIS A 190 16.28 12.34 -3.71
N LEU A 191 16.13 11.77 -4.90
CA LEU A 191 17.01 12.02 -6.03
C LEU A 191 16.66 13.34 -6.73
#